data_AF-A0A918WIP5-F1
#
_entry.id   AF-A0A918WIP5-F1
#
_cell.length_a   1.000
_cell.length_b   1.000
_cell.length_c   1.000
_cell.angle_alpha   90.00
_cell.angle_beta   90.00
_cell.angle_gamma   90.00
#
_symmetry.space_group_name_H-M   'P 1'
#
loop_
_entity.id
_entity.type
_entity.pdbx_description
1 polymer ?
#
loop_
_entity_poly.entity_id
_entity_poly.type
_entity_poly.pdbx_seq_one_letter_code
_entity_poly.pdbx_strand_id
1 'polypeptide(L)'
;MGNETNLENWAARERLRWVEVTLWWRGWVGRSDLRALFGISAAQASSDLQRYAELNPSAMSYQTSRKRYESGPRMRCVLHEPQLGEGLGFLEEDWDGGTPGVFGNAKSEGHPTVERVATLELPRRRAKPAIARRMVLAAIEGREVKVNYYSVASGTARKRSLVPRGFGWDGHRWHTRAWCCENEEWRDFVLGRIESVEWPGEVREELPKDEAWCRIEVIQLVINPKLKKESREALRLDYGLTGEVLELRVRAAMKPYLLAGLFLDEESGRNLPRHFVLGE
;
A
#
# COMPACT_ATOMS: atom_id res chain seq x y z
N MET A 1 11.02 -34.37 -23.28
CA MET A 1 11.31 -33.38 -22.24
C MET A 1 10.12 -33.36 -21.29
N GLY A 2 10.33 -33.78 -20.04
CA GLY A 2 9.23 -33.89 -19.07
C GLY A 2 8.66 -32.51 -18.76
N ASN A 3 7.34 -32.42 -18.64
CA ASN A 3 6.65 -31.21 -18.16
C ASN A 3 6.86 -31.05 -16.65
N GLU A 4 8.11 -31.03 -16.17
CA GLU A 4 8.42 -30.80 -14.77
C GLU A 4 8.39 -29.30 -14.44
N THR A 5 7.65 -28.93 -13.41
CA THR A 5 7.52 -27.54 -12.96
C THR A 5 8.79 -27.12 -12.22
N ASN A 6 9.68 -26.39 -12.91
CA ASN A 6 10.91 -25.84 -12.34
C ASN A 6 10.64 -24.55 -11.53
N LEU A 7 10.93 -24.57 -10.24
CA LEU A 7 10.79 -23.44 -9.31
C LEU A 7 11.73 -22.26 -9.59
N GLU A 8 12.78 -22.43 -10.39
CA GLU A 8 13.64 -21.33 -10.82
C GLU A 8 12.99 -20.47 -11.92
N ASN A 9 12.00 -21.03 -12.62
CA ASN A 9 11.24 -20.30 -13.63
C ASN A 9 10.18 -19.41 -12.94
N TRP A 10 10.28 -18.09 -13.14
CA TRP A 10 9.32 -17.12 -12.62
C TRP A 10 7.86 -17.49 -12.93
N ALA A 11 7.59 -17.91 -14.17
CA ALA A 11 6.23 -18.27 -14.58
C ALA A 11 5.70 -19.50 -13.85
N ALA A 12 6.56 -20.46 -13.49
CA ALA A 12 6.18 -21.62 -12.70
C ALA A 12 5.91 -21.24 -11.24
N ARG A 13 6.76 -20.38 -10.65
CA ARG A 13 6.54 -19.86 -9.29
C ARG A 13 5.21 -19.13 -9.18
N GLU A 14 4.87 -18.28 -10.16
CA GLU A 14 3.61 -17.53 -10.13
C GLU A 14 2.39 -18.45 -10.23
N ARG A 15 2.45 -19.52 -11.04
CA ARG A 15 1.37 -20.52 -11.10
C ARG A 15 1.19 -21.26 -9.77
N LEU A 16 2.28 -21.67 -9.13
CA LEU A 16 2.21 -22.33 -7.82
C LEU A 16 1.73 -21.38 -6.72
N ARG A 17 2.17 -20.12 -6.75
CA ARG A 17 1.64 -19.07 -5.86
C ARG A 17 0.14 -18.88 -6.07
N TRP A 18 -0.32 -18.83 -7.31
CA TRP A 18 -1.74 -18.69 -7.62
C TRP A 18 -2.57 -19.90 -7.15
N VAL A 19 -2.04 -21.13 -7.29
CA VAL A 19 -2.65 -22.34 -6.72
C VAL A 19 -2.82 -22.19 -5.22
N GLU A 20 -1.80 -21.73 -4.51
CA GLU A 20 -1.85 -21.53 -3.06
C GLU A 20 -2.88 -20.48 -2.64
N VAL A 21 -2.86 -19.29 -3.26
CA VAL A 21 -3.82 -18.20 -3.01
C VAL A 21 -5.26 -18.69 -3.21
N THR A 22 -5.50 -19.37 -4.34
CA THR A 22 -6.82 -19.89 -4.69
C THR A 22 -7.28 -20.95 -3.70
N LEU A 23 -6.41 -21.89 -3.36
CA LEU A 23 -6.72 -22.97 -2.45
C LEU A 23 -6.96 -22.45 -1.01
N TRP A 24 -6.22 -21.43 -0.59
CA TRP A 24 -6.35 -20.82 0.72
C TRP A 24 -7.67 -20.06 0.88
N TRP A 25 -8.02 -19.20 -0.09
CA TRP A 25 -9.18 -18.31 0.02
C TRP A 25 -10.47 -18.89 -0.58
N ARG A 26 -10.41 -19.52 -1.76
CA ARG A 26 -11.57 -20.19 -2.41
C ARG A 26 -11.90 -21.53 -1.75
N GLY A 27 -10.89 -22.16 -1.14
CA GLY A 27 -10.98 -23.50 -0.58
C GLY A 27 -10.80 -24.64 -1.59
N TRP A 28 -10.65 -24.36 -2.89
CA TRP A 28 -10.47 -25.40 -3.91
C TRP A 28 -9.86 -24.88 -5.21
N VAL A 29 -9.22 -25.76 -5.97
CA VAL A 29 -8.59 -25.45 -7.27
C VAL A 29 -8.71 -26.63 -8.22
N GLY A 30 -8.94 -26.36 -9.50
CA GLY A 30 -9.04 -27.34 -10.58
C GLY A 30 -8.00 -27.13 -11.68
N ARG A 31 -7.81 -28.18 -12.49
CA ARG A 31 -6.95 -28.10 -13.69
C ARG A 31 -7.48 -27.12 -14.72
N SER A 32 -8.81 -26.98 -14.82
CA SER A 32 -9.46 -26.04 -15.74
C SER A 32 -9.12 -24.60 -15.41
N ASP A 33 -9.04 -24.24 -14.12
CA ASP A 33 -8.74 -22.87 -13.71
C ASP A 33 -7.34 -22.45 -14.16
N LEU A 34 -6.33 -23.30 -13.91
CA LEU A 34 -4.95 -23.06 -14.36
C LEU A 34 -4.83 -22.91 -15.88
N ARG A 35 -5.59 -23.72 -16.64
CA ARG A 35 -5.59 -23.66 -18.11
C ARG A 35 -6.23 -22.37 -18.61
N ALA A 36 -7.36 -21.98 -18.02
CA ALA A 36 -8.08 -20.77 -18.40
C ALA A 36 -7.23 -19.53 -18.11
N LEU A 37 -6.62 -19.46 -16.93
CA LEU A 37 -5.85 -18.29 -16.50
C LEU A 37 -4.50 -18.16 -17.20
N PHE A 38 -3.72 -19.25 -17.27
CA PHE A 38 -2.33 -19.20 -17.75
C PHE A 38 -2.16 -19.68 -19.20
N GLY A 39 -3.23 -20.13 -19.86
CA GLY A 39 -3.17 -20.63 -21.24
C GLY A 39 -2.32 -21.90 -21.41
N ILE A 40 -2.10 -22.66 -20.32
CA ILE A 40 -1.20 -23.83 -20.33
C ILE A 40 -1.91 -25.13 -20.74
N SER A 41 -1.11 -26.14 -21.08
CA SER A 41 -1.63 -27.48 -21.39
C SER A 41 -2.19 -28.18 -20.15
N ALA A 42 -3.08 -29.16 -20.35
CA ALA A 42 -3.62 -29.97 -19.25
C ALA A 42 -2.52 -30.78 -18.53
N ALA A 43 -1.47 -31.19 -19.24
CA ALA A 43 -0.33 -31.87 -18.66
C ALA A 43 0.47 -30.94 -17.75
N GLN A 44 0.72 -29.70 -18.18
CA GLN A 44 1.41 -28.70 -17.34
C GLN A 44 0.58 -28.33 -16.11
N ALA A 45 -0.73 -28.13 -16.26
CA ALA A 45 -1.61 -27.83 -15.13
C ALA A 45 -1.65 -28.98 -14.10
N SER A 46 -1.62 -30.23 -14.56
CA SER A 46 -1.54 -31.40 -13.67
C SER A 46 -0.20 -31.45 -12.94
N SER A 47 0.89 -31.15 -13.65
CA SER A 47 2.24 -31.08 -13.08
C SER A 47 2.36 -29.98 -12.03
N ASP A 48 1.82 -28.79 -12.28
CA ASP A 48 1.85 -27.69 -11.31
C ASP A 48 1.05 -28.03 -10.03
N LEU A 49 -0.13 -28.66 -10.15
CA LEU A 49 -0.91 -29.10 -8.98
C LEU A 49 -0.18 -30.19 -8.20
N GLN A 50 0.40 -31.17 -8.89
CA GLN A 50 1.21 -32.20 -8.24
C GLN A 50 2.42 -31.59 -7.53
N ARG A 51 3.10 -30.65 -8.19
CA ARG A 51 4.25 -29.96 -7.62
C ARG A 51 3.88 -29.17 -6.37
N TYR A 52 2.73 -28.49 -6.37
CA TYR A 52 2.23 -27.82 -5.18
C TYR A 52 1.91 -28.82 -4.05
N ALA A 53 1.32 -29.97 -4.37
CA ALA A 53 1.06 -31.02 -3.40
C ALA A 53 2.35 -31.56 -2.77
N GLU A 54 3.42 -31.70 -3.55
CA GLU A 54 4.73 -32.12 -3.03
C GLU A 54 5.35 -31.08 -2.09
N LEU A 55 5.21 -29.79 -2.42
CA LEU A 55 5.70 -28.68 -1.60
C LEU A 55 4.90 -28.51 -0.31
N ASN A 56 3.60 -28.84 -0.34
CA ASN A 56 2.71 -28.72 0.82
C ASN A 56 1.76 -29.93 0.92
N PRO A 57 2.26 -31.09 1.38
CA PRO A 57 1.50 -32.35 1.37
C PRO A 57 0.19 -32.32 2.17
N SER A 58 0.10 -31.43 3.16
CA SER A 58 -1.10 -31.26 3.98
C SER A 58 -2.09 -30.22 3.46
N ALA A 59 -1.76 -29.49 2.39
CA ALA A 59 -2.59 -28.38 1.92
C ALA A 59 -3.90 -28.83 1.30
N MET A 60 -3.87 -29.89 0.50
CA MET A 60 -5.01 -30.27 -0.33
C MET A 60 -5.21 -31.78 -0.47
N SER A 61 -6.46 -32.14 -0.76
CA SER A 61 -6.87 -33.49 -1.09
C SER A 61 -7.65 -33.49 -2.41
N TYR A 62 -7.43 -34.51 -3.24
CA TYR A 62 -8.16 -34.63 -4.50
C TYR A 62 -9.55 -35.23 -4.28
N GLN A 63 -10.59 -34.52 -4.71
CA GLN A 63 -11.97 -34.97 -4.64
C GLN A 63 -12.42 -35.52 -5.99
N THR A 64 -12.61 -36.84 -6.05
CA THR A 64 -12.95 -37.57 -7.29
C THR A 64 -14.33 -37.17 -7.84
N SER A 65 -15.32 -36.97 -6.98
CA SER A 65 -16.70 -36.61 -7.38
C SER A 65 -16.79 -35.25 -8.07
N ARG A 66 -15.97 -34.28 -7.63
CA ARG A 66 -15.96 -32.89 -8.12
C ARG A 66 -14.80 -32.59 -9.06
N LYS A 67 -13.89 -33.56 -9.27
CA LYS A 67 -12.70 -33.47 -10.13
C LYS A 67 -11.79 -32.26 -9.81
N ARG A 68 -11.67 -31.91 -8.53
CA ARG A 68 -10.90 -30.74 -8.04
C ARG A 68 -10.10 -31.08 -6.79
N TYR A 69 -9.11 -30.26 -6.48
CA TYR A 69 -8.39 -30.29 -5.21
C TYR A 69 -9.07 -29.36 -4.21
N GLU A 70 -9.34 -29.84 -3.00
CA GLU A 70 -9.95 -29.05 -1.92
C GLU A 70 -8.97 -28.89 -0.75
N SER A 71 -8.98 -27.71 -0.13
CA SER A 71 -8.15 -27.40 1.03
C SER A 71 -8.72 -27.97 2.32
N GLY A 72 -7.85 -28.19 3.31
CA GLY A 72 -8.24 -28.67 4.64
C GLY A 72 -8.08 -27.60 5.72
N PRO A 73 -8.71 -27.77 6.91
CA PRO A 73 -8.59 -26.84 8.03
C PRO A 73 -7.17 -26.61 8.57
N ARG A 74 -6.22 -27.48 8.19
CA ARG A 74 -4.81 -27.42 8.61
C ARG A 74 -3.88 -26.94 7.50
N MET A 75 -4.41 -26.47 6.38
CA MET A 75 -3.61 -25.84 5.33
C MET A 75 -2.80 -24.69 5.94
N ARG A 76 -1.62 -24.42 5.37
CA ARG A 76 -0.82 -23.22 5.63
C ARG A 76 -0.27 -22.74 4.29
N CYS A 77 -0.06 -21.44 4.13
CA CYS A 77 0.65 -20.92 2.96
C CYS A 77 2.16 -21.08 3.16
N VAL A 78 2.86 -21.60 2.14
CA VAL A 78 4.33 -21.80 2.13
C VAL A 78 5.03 -21.02 1.01
N LEU A 79 4.27 -20.45 0.07
CA LEU A 79 4.77 -19.66 -1.06
C LEU A 79 4.47 -18.16 -0.95
N HIS A 80 3.51 -17.78 -0.11
CA HIS A 80 3.19 -16.38 0.18
C HIS A 80 2.66 -16.17 1.60
N GLU A 81 2.67 -14.91 2.04
CA GLU A 81 1.95 -14.47 3.24
C GLU A 81 0.54 -14.02 2.82
N PRO A 82 -0.52 -14.70 3.28
CA PRO A 82 -1.88 -14.45 2.82
C PRO A 82 -2.39 -13.09 3.31
N GLN A 83 -3.00 -12.32 2.41
CA GLN A 83 -3.58 -11.02 2.72
C GLN A 83 -5.10 -11.06 2.53
N LEU A 84 -5.86 -10.54 3.50
CA LEU A 84 -7.33 -10.53 3.43
C LEU A 84 -7.86 -9.97 2.10
N GLY A 85 -7.19 -8.96 1.54
CA GLY A 85 -7.56 -8.36 0.26
C GLY A 85 -7.53 -9.33 -0.93
N GLU A 86 -6.69 -10.36 -0.91
CA GLU A 86 -6.72 -11.44 -1.92
C GLU A 86 -8.01 -12.26 -1.79
N GLY A 87 -8.40 -12.60 -0.55
CA GLY A 87 -9.60 -13.38 -0.26
C GLY A 87 -10.90 -12.65 -0.56
N LEU A 88 -10.95 -11.34 -0.28
CA LEU A 88 -12.07 -10.50 -0.69
C LEU A 88 -12.24 -10.50 -2.21
N GLY A 89 -11.14 -10.65 -2.97
CA GLY A 89 -11.10 -10.84 -4.44
C GLY A 89 -12.10 -11.89 -4.95
N PHE A 90 -12.25 -12.96 -4.18
CA PHE A 90 -13.13 -14.10 -4.51
C PHE A 90 -14.61 -13.81 -4.29
N LEU A 91 -14.95 -12.68 -3.66
CA LEU A 91 -16.33 -12.26 -3.40
C LEU A 91 -16.89 -11.36 -4.51
N GLU A 92 -16.08 -10.91 -5.48
CA GLU A 92 -16.54 -10.13 -6.63
C GLU A 92 -17.42 -10.97 -7.56
N GLU A 93 -18.60 -10.46 -7.92
CA GLU A 93 -19.59 -11.19 -8.74
C GLU A 93 -19.06 -11.52 -10.15
N ASP A 94 -18.16 -10.69 -10.69
CA ASP A 94 -17.58 -10.81 -12.02
C ASP A 94 -16.21 -11.51 -12.02
N TRP A 95 -15.82 -12.22 -10.96
CA TRP A 95 -14.53 -12.89 -10.96
C TRP A 95 -14.49 -14.03 -12.01
N ASP A 96 -13.76 -13.77 -13.08
CA ASP A 96 -13.62 -14.61 -14.28
C ASP A 96 -12.62 -15.77 -14.13
N GLY A 97 -12.15 -16.06 -12.91
CA GLY A 97 -11.09 -17.03 -12.65
C GLY A 97 -9.67 -16.46 -12.81
N GLY A 98 -9.53 -15.13 -12.96
CA GLY A 98 -8.30 -14.36 -12.87
C GLY A 98 -7.52 -14.53 -11.57
N THR A 99 -6.30 -13.96 -11.47
CA THR A 99 -5.70 -13.69 -10.16
C THR A 99 -6.60 -12.70 -9.43
N PRO A 100 -7.18 -13.06 -8.27
CA PRO A 100 -7.97 -12.13 -7.50
C PRO A 100 -7.11 -10.89 -7.25
N GLY A 101 -7.59 -9.73 -7.70
CA GLY A 101 -6.89 -8.49 -7.42
C GLY A 101 -6.76 -8.34 -5.91
N VAL A 102 -5.62 -7.88 -5.42
CA VAL A 102 -5.55 -7.40 -4.04
C VAL A 102 -6.56 -6.26 -3.94
N PHE A 103 -7.69 -6.50 -3.26
CA PHE A 103 -8.70 -5.46 -3.01
C PHE A 103 -8.00 -4.19 -2.55
N GLY A 104 -8.16 -3.10 -3.31
CA GLY A 104 -7.50 -1.81 -3.07
C GLY A 104 -6.45 -1.37 -4.10
N ASN A 105 -6.00 -2.25 -5.02
CA ASN A 105 -4.94 -1.95 -5.99
C ASN A 105 -5.36 -1.90 -7.47
N ALA A 106 -6.63 -1.72 -7.83
CA ALA A 106 -7.04 -1.29 -9.17
C ALA A 106 -8.49 -0.78 -9.15
N LYS A 107 -8.80 0.20 -9.99
CA LYS A 107 -10.10 0.86 -10.06
C LYS A 107 -11.15 -0.05 -10.72
N SER A 108 -12.38 -0.03 -10.23
CA SER A 108 -13.49 0.35 -11.09
C SER A 108 -13.86 1.81 -10.77
N GLU A 109 -13.81 2.68 -11.78
CA GLU A 109 -14.65 3.88 -11.74
C GLU A 109 -16.01 3.40 -12.24
N GLY A 110 -16.97 3.30 -11.33
CA GLY A 110 -18.30 2.76 -11.62
C GLY A 110 -18.68 1.66 -10.66
N HIS A 111 -19.50 2.05 -9.69
CA HIS A 111 -20.34 1.23 -8.82
C HIS A 111 -19.65 0.28 -7.81
N PRO A 112 -20.18 0.19 -6.58
CA PRO A 112 -19.77 -0.82 -5.61
C PRO A 112 -20.38 -2.16 -6.04
N THR A 113 -19.70 -2.93 -6.86
CA THR A 113 -20.25 -4.21 -7.37
C THR A 113 -19.95 -5.40 -6.47
N VAL A 114 -20.07 -5.21 -5.15
CA VAL A 114 -20.18 -6.34 -4.22
C VAL A 114 -21.08 -5.95 -3.03
N GLU A 115 -22.28 -6.53 -2.90
CA GLU A 115 -23.12 -6.38 -1.69
C GLU A 115 -22.37 -6.78 -0.40
N ARG A 116 -21.39 -7.67 -0.54
CA ARG A 116 -20.65 -8.30 0.57
C ARG A 116 -19.44 -7.49 1.06
N VAL A 117 -18.97 -6.49 0.30
CA VAL A 117 -17.77 -5.70 0.66
C VAL A 117 -18.07 -4.21 0.55
N ALA A 118 -18.07 -3.53 1.70
CA ALA A 118 -18.20 -2.07 1.76
C ALA A 118 -16.82 -1.40 1.75
N THR A 119 -16.67 -0.34 0.98
CA THR A 119 -15.46 0.50 0.98
C THR A 119 -15.82 1.97 1.18
N LEU A 120 -14.89 2.73 1.78
CA LEU A 120 -15.05 4.17 1.93
C LEU A 120 -14.43 4.89 0.74
N GLU A 121 -15.22 5.68 0.02
CA GLU A 121 -14.71 6.58 -1.01
C GLU A 121 -14.18 7.87 -0.38
N LEU A 122 -12.87 7.91 -0.12
CA LEU A 122 -12.22 9.13 0.32
C LEU A 122 -12.00 10.10 -0.86
N PRO A 123 -12.12 11.44 -0.65
CA PRO A 123 -11.86 12.42 -1.70
C PRO A 123 -10.48 12.23 -2.34
N ARG A 124 -10.47 11.88 -3.64
CA ARG A 124 -9.23 11.62 -4.40
C ARG A 124 -8.49 12.93 -4.68
N ARG A 125 -7.52 13.29 -3.82
CA ARG A 125 -6.63 14.45 -4.02
C ARG A 125 -5.44 14.08 -4.92
N ARG A 126 -5.69 13.85 -6.20
CA ARG A 126 -4.67 13.39 -7.16
C ARG A 126 -3.93 14.55 -7.83
N ALA A 127 -2.61 14.43 -7.91
CA ALA A 127 -1.82 15.24 -8.82
C ALA A 127 -2.03 14.77 -10.26
N LYS A 128 -2.04 15.69 -11.23
CA LYS A 128 -2.07 15.32 -12.65
C LYS A 128 -0.80 14.51 -12.97
N PRO A 129 -0.87 13.36 -13.67
CA PRO A 129 0.32 12.53 -13.93
C PRO A 129 1.48 13.27 -14.60
N ALA A 130 1.19 14.20 -15.50
CA ALA A 130 2.20 15.04 -16.15
C ALA A 130 2.96 15.94 -15.16
N ILE A 131 2.28 16.45 -14.13
CA ILE A 131 2.88 17.25 -13.06
C ILE A 131 3.77 16.35 -12.21
N ALA A 132 3.23 15.23 -11.73
CA ALA A 132 3.98 14.27 -10.92
C ALA A 132 5.26 13.82 -11.63
N ARG A 133 5.19 13.50 -12.93
CA ARG A 133 6.34 13.14 -13.76
C ARG A 133 7.43 14.22 -13.74
N ARG A 134 7.07 15.49 -13.96
CA ARG A 134 8.06 16.59 -13.99
C ARG A 134 8.68 16.83 -12.62
N MET A 135 7.90 16.76 -11.54
CA MET A 135 8.42 16.87 -10.18
C MET A 135 9.37 15.72 -9.83
N VAL A 136 9.04 14.49 -10.21
CA VAL A 136 9.90 13.31 -9.96
C VAL A 136 11.20 13.42 -10.75
N LEU A 137 11.15 13.80 -12.03
CA LEU A 137 12.37 14.04 -12.83
C LEU A 137 13.25 15.12 -12.21
N ALA A 138 12.65 16.23 -11.78
CA ALA A 138 13.37 17.29 -11.10
C ALA A 138 14.03 16.81 -9.80
N ALA A 139 13.35 15.95 -9.03
CA ALA A 139 13.90 15.42 -7.79
C ALA A 139 15.06 14.44 -8.00
N ILE A 140 14.95 13.54 -8.98
CA ILE A 140 15.99 12.57 -9.33
C ILE A 140 17.26 13.31 -9.77
N GLU A 141 17.10 14.32 -10.63
CA GLU A 141 18.21 15.05 -11.24
C GLU A 141 18.66 16.27 -10.42
N GLY A 142 17.98 16.58 -9.32
CA GLY A 142 18.23 17.79 -8.54
C GLY A 142 18.03 19.10 -9.28
N ARG A 143 17.07 19.15 -10.20
CA ARG A 143 16.81 20.31 -11.07
C ARG A 143 15.77 21.24 -10.49
N GLU A 144 15.93 22.52 -10.78
CA GLU A 144 14.93 23.54 -10.49
C GLU A 144 13.71 23.40 -11.42
N VAL A 145 12.51 23.60 -10.87
CA VAL A 145 11.25 23.67 -11.61
C VAL A 145 10.48 24.91 -11.26
N LYS A 146 9.96 25.59 -12.28
CA LYS A 146 9.00 26.68 -12.11
C LYS A 146 7.59 26.11 -12.13
N VAL A 147 6.84 26.39 -11.07
CA VAL A 147 5.48 25.90 -10.86
C VAL A 147 4.52 27.06 -10.69
N ASN A 148 3.27 26.90 -11.14
CA ASN A 148 2.18 27.75 -10.70
C ASN A 148 1.42 27.05 -9.57
N TYR A 149 1.49 27.58 -8.35
CA TYR A 149 1.01 26.92 -7.15
C TYR A 149 -0.18 27.66 -6.53
N TYR A 150 -1.31 26.96 -6.34
CA TYR A 150 -2.46 27.49 -5.63
C TYR A 150 -2.25 27.43 -4.11
N SER A 151 -2.13 28.61 -3.50
CA SER A 151 -2.12 28.74 -2.04
C SER A 151 -3.54 28.90 -1.52
N VAL A 152 -3.93 28.05 -0.56
CA VAL A 152 -5.22 28.20 0.15
C VAL A 152 -5.23 29.47 1.00
N ALA A 153 -4.08 29.81 1.62
CA ALA A 153 -3.98 30.97 2.49
C ALA A 153 -4.12 32.30 1.74
N SER A 154 -3.72 32.37 0.46
CA SER A 154 -3.78 33.60 -0.33
C SER A 154 -4.84 33.59 -1.44
N GLY A 155 -5.60 32.51 -1.59
CA GLY A 155 -6.65 32.33 -2.60
C GLY A 155 -6.19 32.49 -4.06
N THR A 156 -4.88 32.51 -4.32
CA THR A 156 -4.28 32.90 -5.60
C THR A 156 -3.20 31.91 -6.02
N ALA A 157 -3.13 31.64 -7.33
CA ALA A 157 -2.01 30.94 -7.93
C ALA A 157 -0.81 31.89 -8.02
N ARG A 158 0.34 31.46 -7.48
CA ARG A 158 1.60 32.20 -7.59
C ARG A 158 2.65 31.33 -8.24
N LYS A 159 3.45 31.95 -9.11
CA LYS A 159 4.66 31.33 -9.65
C LYS A 159 5.66 31.12 -8.52
N ARG A 160 6.25 29.94 -8.48
CA ARG A 160 7.32 29.56 -7.55
C ARG A 160 8.41 28.79 -8.27
N SER A 161 9.64 28.99 -7.86
CA SER A 161 10.81 28.22 -8.24
C SER A 161 11.14 27.27 -7.11
N LEU A 162 11.07 25.97 -7.40
CA LEU A 162 11.25 24.90 -6.44
C LEU A 162 12.36 23.96 -6.89
N VAL A 163 13.17 23.49 -5.95
CA VAL A 163 14.05 22.34 -6.16
C VAL A 163 13.56 21.16 -5.32
N PRO A 164 12.73 20.26 -5.88
CA PRO A 164 12.21 19.12 -5.15
C PRO A 164 13.34 18.13 -4.82
N ARG A 165 13.29 17.54 -3.62
CA ARG A 165 14.24 16.51 -3.15
C ARG A 165 13.58 15.29 -2.51
N GLY A 166 12.30 15.38 -2.20
CA GLY A 166 11.58 14.28 -1.57
C GLY A 166 10.10 14.31 -1.85
N PHE A 167 9.45 13.19 -1.53
CA PHE A 167 8.00 13.03 -1.59
C PHE A 167 7.49 12.39 -0.31
N GLY A 168 6.43 12.96 0.25
CA GLY A 168 5.78 12.45 1.46
C GLY A 168 4.30 12.18 1.20
N TRP A 169 3.78 11.09 1.77
CA TRP A 169 2.36 10.76 1.78
C TRP A 169 1.82 10.93 3.20
N ASP A 170 0.76 11.71 3.37
CA ASP A 170 0.14 12.01 4.68
C ASP A 170 -1.10 11.15 4.99
N GLY A 171 -1.30 10.06 4.25
CA GLY A 171 -2.53 9.26 4.31
C GLY A 171 -3.62 9.72 3.36
N HIS A 172 -3.55 10.96 2.84
CA HIS A 172 -4.62 11.56 2.03
C HIS A 172 -4.14 12.20 0.73
N ARG A 173 -2.93 12.76 0.71
CA ARG A 173 -2.36 13.50 -0.41
C ARG A 173 -0.84 13.38 -0.45
N TRP A 174 -0.30 13.48 -1.66
CA TRP A 174 1.13 13.56 -1.89
C TRP A 174 1.62 15.00 -1.75
N HIS A 175 2.73 15.13 -1.04
CA HIS A 175 3.53 16.34 -0.92
C HIS A 175 4.88 16.12 -1.58
N THR A 176 5.46 17.17 -2.16
CA THR A 176 6.89 17.19 -2.44
C THR A 176 7.58 18.08 -1.42
N ARG A 177 8.66 17.55 -0.83
CA ARG A 177 9.61 18.31 -0.03
C ARG A 177 10.57 19.00 -1.00
N ALA A 178 10.57 20.32 -1.00
CA ALA A 178 11.35 21.12 -1.93
C ALA A 178 11.97 22.34 -1.27
N TRP A 179 13.14 22.75 -1.77
CA TRP A 179 13.71 24.05 -1.48
C TRP A 179 12.91 25.10 -2.24
N CYS A 180 12.34 26.08 -1.55
CA CYS A 180 11.63 27.20 -2.18
C CYS A 180 12.64 28.32 -2.43
N CYS A 181 12.99 28.58 -3.69
CA CYS A 181 14.04 29.56 -4.02
C CYS A 181 13.65 31.00 -3.60
N GLU A 182 12.36 31.34 -3.57
CA GLU A 182 11.92 32.67 -3.12
C GLU A 182 12.00 32.88 -1.61
N ASN A 183 11.87 31.81 -0.83
CA ASN A 183 11.81 31.86 0.62
C ASN A 183 13.12 31.36 1.27
N GLU A 184 14.01 30.77 0.47
CA GLU A 184 15.27 30.17 0.92
C GLU A 184 15.08 29.22 2.11
N GLU A 185 14.11 28.32 1.98
CA GLU A 185 13.82 27.32 3.01
C GLU A 185 13.17 26.05 2.44
N TRP A 186 13.30 24.96 3.21
CA TRP A 186 12.67 23.68 2.91
C TRP A 186 11.19 23.67 3.31
N ARG A 187 10.31 23.42 2.33
CA ARG A 187 8.86 23.39 2.54
C ARG A 187 8.20 22.21 1.84
N ASP A 188 7.00 21.91 2.29
CA ASP A 188 6.15 20.87 1.70
C ASP A 188 5.11 21.50 0.77
N PHE A 189 5.03 21.00 -0.46
CA PHE A 189 4.07 21.44 -1.45
C PHE A 189 3.15 20.29 -1.86
N VAL A 190 1.85 20.44 -1.58
CA VAL A 190 0.82 19.50 -2.03
C VAL A 190 0.82 19.41 -3.56
N LEU A 191 1.11 18.23 -4.13
CA LEU A 191 1.20 18.07 -5.58
C LEU A 191 -0.12 18.38 -6.31
N GLY A 192 -1.25 18.05 -5.69
CA GLY A 192 -2.59 18.35 -6.23
C GLY A 192 -2.93 19.84 -6.33
N ARG A 193 -2.13 20.73 -5.73
CA ARG A 193 -2.31 22.20 -5.81
C ARG A 193 -1.41 22.87 -6.86
N ILE A 194 -0.54 22.11 -7.51
CA ILE A 194 0.25 22.60 -8.64
C ILE A 194 -0.68 22.63 -9.85
N GLU A 195 -0.92 23.80 -10.41
CA GLU A 195 -1.74 23.97 -11.60
C GLU A 195 -0.99 23.55 -12.87
N SER A 196 0.25 24.03 -12.95
CA SER A 196 1.19 23.80 -14.05
C SER A 196 2.61 23.79 -13.52
N VAL A 197 3.48 23.09 -14.24
CA VAL A 197 4.91 23.01 -13.96
C VAL A 197 5.64 22.99 -15.30
N GLU A 198 6.65 23.85 -15.42
CA GLU A 198 7.55 23.90 -16.58
C GLU A 198 8.44 22.66 -16.62
N TRP A 199 9.14 22.44 -17.73
CA TRP A 199 10.12 21.37 -17.80
C TRP A 199 11.27 21.62 -16.80
N PRO A 200 11.83 20.60 -16.13
CA PRO A 200 12.96 20.79 -15.24
C PRO A 200 14.11 21.51 -15.93
N GLY A 201 14.58 22.59 -15.31
CA GLY A 201 15.64 23.44 -15.84
C GLY A 201 17.02 22.90 -15.46
N GLU A 202 17.85 23.80 -14.93
CA GLU A 202 19.22 23.50 -14.55
C GLU A 202 19.29 22.75 -13.21
N VAL A 203 20.37 21.98 -13.05
CA VAL A 203 20.69 21.30 -11.80
C VAL A 203 21.09 22.34 -10.76
N ARG A 204 20.62 22.17 -9.53
CA ARG A 204 20.96 23.00 -8.37
C ARG A 204 21.68 22.15 -7.33
N GLU A 205 23.01 22.13 -7.38
CA GLU A 205 23.84 21.26 -6.53
C GLU A 205 24.06 21.83 -5.13
N GLU A 206 24.18 23.15 -4.99
CA GLU A 206 24.46 23.84 -3.72
C GLU A 206 23.17 24.25 -3.01
N LEU A 207 22.57 23.31 -2.26
CA LEU A 207 21.46 23.60 -1.36
C LEU A 207 21.84 23.25 0.08
N PRO A 208 21.38 24.02 1.08
CA PRO A 208 21.60 23.68 2.47
C PRO A 208 20.90 22.36 2.80
N LYS A 209 21.51 21.59 3.70
CA LYS A 209 21.00 20.29 4.11
C LYS A 209 19.63 20.43 4.79
N ASP A 210 18.67 19.61 4.37
CA ASP A 210 17.36 19.52 5.00
C ASP A 210 17.45 18.65 6.26
N GLU A 211 17.87 19.24 7.38
CA GLU A 211 18.03 18.51 8.64
C GLU A 211 16.73 17.83 9.09
N ALA A 212 15.58 18.47 8.88
CA ALA A 212 14.28 17.90 9.25
C ALA A 212 13.90 16.69 8.39
N TRP A 213 14.25 16.68 7.09
CA TRP A 213 14.00 15.55 6.22
C TRP A 213 15.00 14.40 6.44
N CYS A 214 16.27 14.72 6.67
CA CYS A 214 17.33 13.74 6.87
C CYS A 214 17.23 13.04 8.23
N ARG A 215 16.70 13.72 9.26
CA ARG A 215 16.55 13.14 10.61
C ARG A 215 15.34 12.22 10.69
N ILE A 216 15.57 10.99 11.16
CA ILE A 216 14.50 10.08 11.60
C ILE A 216 14.29 10.27 13.11
N GLU A 217 13.05 10.51 13.50
CA GLU A 217 12.60 10.53 14.89
C GLU A 217 11.84 9.24 15.19
N VAL A 218 12.04 8.73 16.42
CA VAL A 218 11.27 7.60 16.96
C VAL A 218 10.23 8.19 17.89
N ILE A 219 8.95 7.94 17.58
CA ILE A 219 7.82 8.35 18.40
C ILE A 219 7.35 7.11 19.16
N GLN A 220 7.34 7.21 20.48
CA GLN A 220 6.82 6.17 21.34
C GLN A 220 5.36 6.50 21.68
N LEU A 221 4.48 5.54 21.43
CA LEU A 221 3.06 5.64 21.76
C LEU A 221 2.73 4.60 22.81
N VAL A 222 2.00 5.01 23.84
CA VAL A 222 1.47 4.10 24.85
C VAL A 222 -0.04 4.13 24.81
N ILE A 223 -0.68 2.98 25.04
CA ILE A 223 -2.14 2.93 25.13
C ILE A 223 -2.58 3.84 26.28
N ASN A 224 -3.60 4.67 26.01
CA ASN A 224 -4.08 5.65 26.96
C ASN A 224 -4.41 5.01 28.33
N PRO A 225 -3.67 5.36 29.41
CA PRO A 225 -3.83 4.73 30.71
C PRO A 225 -5.20 4.98 31.36
N LYS A 226 -5.94 5.99 30.89
CA LYS A 226 -7.29 6.31 31.38
C LYS A 226 -8.36 5.31 30.91
N LEU A 227 -8.03 4.43 29.97
CA LEU A 227 -8.95 3.39 29.48
C LEU A 227 -9.06 2.21 30.45
N LYS A 228 -10.23 1.57 30.46
CA LYS A 228 -10.46 0.33 31.23
C LYS A 228 -9.50 -0.77 30.78
N LYS A 229 -9.18 -1.70 31.68
CA LYS A 229 -8.21 -2.78 31.42
C LYS A 229 -8.58 -3.59 30.16
N GLU A 230 -9.85 -3.95 30.04
CA GLU A 230 -10.37 -4.76 28.93
C GLU A 230 -10.25 -4.01 27.59
N SER A 231 -10.49 -2.69 27.59
CA SER A 231 -10.28 -1.85 26.40
C SER A 231 -8.81 -1.76 26.00
N ARG A 232 -7.90 -1.70 26.98
CA ARG A 232 -6.46 -1.71 26.71
C ARG A 232 -6.02 -3.04 26.13
N GLU A 233 -6.52 -4.16 26.64
CA GLU A 233 -6.22 -5.50 26.11
C GLU A 233 -6.74 -5.68 24.68
N ALA A 234 -7.95 -5.18 24.38
CA ALA A 234 -8.50 -5.17 23.02
C ALA A 234 -7.62 -4.34 22.06
N LEU A 235 -7.17 -3.16 22.48
CA LEU A 235 -6.25 -2.33 21.68
C LEU A 235 -4.88 -3.00 21.49
N ARG A 236 -4.36 -3.74 22.48
CA ARG A 236 -3.12 -4.50 22.28
C ARG A 236 -3.27 -5.55 21.19
N LEU A 237 -4.42 -6.22 21.13
CA LEU A 237 -4.71 -7.19 20.08
C LEU A 237 -4.87 -6.53 18.70
N ASP A 238 -5.65 -5.45 18.62
CA ASP A 238 -5.93 -4.71 17.39
C ASP A 238 -4.65 -4.17 16.72
N TYR A 239 -3.75 -3.60 17.52
CA TYR A 239 -2.47 -3.06 17.03
C TYR A 239 -1.32 -4.08 17.06
N GLY A 240 -1.60 -5.35 17.40
CA GLY A 240 -0.58 -6.42 17.45
C GLY A 240 0.58 -6.14 18.41
N LEU A 241 0.33 -5.44 19.52
CA LEU A 241 1.37 -5.02 20.46
C LEU A 241 1.86 -6.19 21.31
N THR A 242 3.15 -6.52 21.19
CA THR A 242 3.83 -7.48 22.06
C THR A 242 4.35 -6.84 23.36
N GLY A 243 4.58 -5.53 23.36
CA GLY A 243 5.03 -4.72 24.49
C GLY A 243 4.05 -3.62 24.89
N GLU A 244 4.46 -2.71 25.78
CA GLU A 244 3.63 -1.57 26.23
C GLU A 244 3.72 -0.36 25.30
N VAL A 245 4.80 -0.29 24.52
CA VAL A 245 5.13 0.84 23.66
C VAL A 245 5.01 0.41 22.21
N LEU A 246 4.32 1.23 21.41
CA LEU A 246 4.33 1.19 19.97
C LEU A 246 5.32 2.25 19.45
N GLU A 247 6.42 1.79 18.86
CA GLU A 247 7.42 2.68 18.28
C GLU A 247 7.13 2.95 16.81
N LEU A 248 7.01 4.22 16.45
CA LEU A 248 6.84 4.67 15.06
C LEU A 248 8.06 5.48 14.63
N ARG A 249 8.68 5.09 13.51
CA ARG A 249 9.83 5.80 12.93
C ARG A 249 9.34 6.72 11.82
N VAL A 250 9.65 8.01 11.92
CA VAL A 250 9.17 9.02 10.95
C VAL A 250 10.26 10.06 10.68
N ARG A 251 10.32 10.61 9.47
CA ARG A 251 11.18 11.79 9.21
C ARG A 251 10.68 12.96 10.06
N ALA A 252 11.57 13.77 10.64
CA ALA A 252 11.16 14.88 11.51
C ALA A 252 10.21 15.85 10.78
N ALA A 253 10.46 16.12 9.49
CA ALA A 253 9.57 16.91 8.63
C ALA A 253 8.16 16.31 8.49
N MET A 254 8.00 15.00 8.63
CA MET A 254 6.73 14.28 8.49
C MET A 254 5.99 14.05 9.83
N LYS A 255 6.64 14.32 10.98
CA LYS A 255 6.06 14.13 12.31
C LYS A 255 4.73 14.84 12.53
N PRO A 256 4.54 16.12 12.14
CA PRO A 256 3.25 16.80 12.33
C PRO A 256 2.09 16.09 11.64
N TYR A 257 2.33 15.54 10.44
CA TYR A 257 1.31 14.79 9.70
C TYR A 257 0.96 13.46 10.38
N LEU A 258 1.96 12.77 10.94
CA LEU A 258 1.73 11.53 11.69
C LEU A 258 0.89 11.80 12.95
N LEU A 259 1.24 12.83 13.73
CA LEU A 259 0.49 13.18 14.94
C LEU A 259 -0.95 13.60 14.64
N ALA A 260 -1.15 14.41 13.59
CA ALA A 260 -2.48 14.79 13.14
C ALA A 260 -3.30 13.58 12.66
N GLY A 261 -2.67 12.65 11.94
CA GLY A 261 -3.31 11.40 11.50
C GLY A 261 -3.73 10.48 12.64
N LEU A 262 -3.03 10.56 13.78
CA LEU A 262 -3.35 9.82 15.01
C LEU A 262 -4.26 10.61 15.97
N PHE A 263 -4.66 11.84 15.62
CA PHE A 263 -5.40 12.77 16.50
C PHE A 263 -4.68 13.06 17.83
N LEU A 264 -3.34 13.12 17.76
CA LEU A 264 -2.44 13.41 18.88
C LEU A 264 -1.84 14.82 18.82
N ASP A 265 -2.17 15.59 17.78
CA ASP A 265 -1.79 16.99 17.69
C ASP A 265 -2.60 17.84 18.69
N GLU A 266 -1.98 18.89 19.22
CA GLU A 266 -2.62 19.82 20.17
C GLU A 266 -3.67 20.71 19.48
N GLU A 267 -3.54 20.94 18.17
CA GLU A 267 -4.36 21.87 17.40
C GLU A 267 -5.74 21.32 17.03
N SER A 268 -5.90 19.99 16.92
CA SER A 268 -7.12 19.41 16.35
C SER A 268 -8.38 19.64 17.19
N GLY A 269 -8.26 19.95 18.49
CA GLY A 269 -9.39 20.27 19.38
C GLY A 269 -10.50 19.21 19.44
N ARG A 270 -10.26 18.03 18.86
CA ARG A 270 -11.25 16.95 18.71
C ARG A 270 -11.23 16.08 19.95
N ASN A 271 -12.35 16.03 20.65
CA ASN A 271 -12.58 15.11 21.76
C ASN A 271 -12.98 13.72 21.24
N LEU A 272 -12.10 13.10 20.44
CA LEU A 272 -12.21 11.70 20.06
C LEU A 272 -11.54 10.84 21.15
N PRO A 273 -12.02 9.61 21.41
CA PRO A 273 -11.35 8.70 22.32
C PRO A 273 -9.93 8.42 21.81
N ARG A 274 -8.93 9.04 22.45
CA ARG A 274 -7.51 8.83 22.13
C ARG A 274 -7.12 7.42 22.59
N HIS A 275 -6.96 6.49 21.65
CA HIS A 275 -6.48 5.13 21.92
C HIS A 275 -5.04 5.13 22.44
N PHE A 276 -4.22 6.07 21.96
CA PHE A 276 -2.83 6.25 22.35
C PHE A 276 -2.58 7.64 22.93
N VAL A 277 -1.49 7.77 23.67
CA VAL A 277 -0.86 9.04 24.07
C VAL A 277 0.63 8.96 23.75
N LEU A 278 1.29 10.12 23.63
CA LEU A 278 2.75 10.18 23.49
C LEU A 278 3.40 9.61 24.77
N GLY A 279 4.35 8.71 24.60
CA GLY A 279 5.24 8.27 25.69
C GLY A 279 6.22 9.39 26.06
N GLU A 280 6.52 9.50 27.35
CA GLU A 280 7.55 10.38 27.89
C GLU A 280 8.97 9.85 27.59
#